data_AF-A0A7S3C3P1-F1
#
_entry.id   AF-A0A7S3C3P1-F1
#
_cell.length_a   1.000
_cell.length_b   1.000
_cell.length_c   1.000
_cell.angle_alpha   90.00
_cell.angle_beta   90.00
_cell.angle_gamma   90.00
#
_symmetry.space_group_name_H-M   'P 1'
#
loop_
_entity.id
_entity.type
_entity.pdbx_description
1 polymer ?
#
loop_
_entity_poly.entity_id
_entity_poly.type
_entity_poly.pdbx_seq_one_letter_code
_entity_poly.pdbx_strand_id
1 'polypeptide(L)'
;MGIEPEDAKRGMSAAWALSRSNSNMDAIRFWSTALAEAGRPLGSDDPLTPDDAATVDACERHIAETLRVSYEDTLATAKRLKTQGVTVGIISNHITSPPWFQECAASAGLYELASDPSLVVVSQEVEVAKPDARIYEIFFDRLRHREPDVQLAELVFVDDKEKNVVAAQALGWQGICYNATTAATGELARGLAALGMGAVAGTTAE
;
A
#
# COMPACT_ATOMS: atom_id res chain seq x y z
N MET A 1 -22.57 -27.47 -2.12
CA MET A 1 -21.35 -27.85 -1.37
C MET A 1 -20.50 -26.60 -1.34
N GLY A 2 -20.23 -26.08 -0.14
CA GLY A 2 -19.48 -24.84 0.05
C GLY A 2 -18.00 -25.02 -0.32
N ILE A 3 -17.33 -23.90 -0.59
CA ILE A 3 -15.87 -23.84 -0.76
C ILE A 3 -15.26 -23.66 0.63
N GLU A 4 -14.22 -24.44 0.94
CA GLU A 4 -13.50 -24.29 2.21
C GLU A 4 -12.65 -23.00 2.20
N PRO A 5 -12.43 -22.33 3.35
CA PRO A 5 -11.66 -21.07 3.41
C PRO A 5 -10.25 -21.15 2.80
N GLU A 6 -9.57 -22.29 2.91
CA GLU A 6 -8.25 -22.50 2.29
C GLU A 6 -8.31 -22.58 0.76
N ASP A 7 -9.42 -23.05 0.21
CA ASP A 7 -9.64 -23.10 -1.24
C ASP A 7 -10.01 -21.71 -1.77
N ALA A 8 -10.79 -20.93 -1.00
CA ALA A 8 -11.13 -19.54 -1.33
C ALA A 8 -9.88 -18.64 -1.46
N LYS A 9 -8.84 -18.89 -0.64
CA LYS A 9 -7.55 -18.18 -0.74
C LYS A 9 -6.91 -18.27 -2.13
N ARG A 10 -7.08 -19.39 -2.85
CA ARG A 10 -6.55 -19.53 -4.21
C ARG A 10 -7.21 -18.57 -5.18
N GLY A 11 -8.53 -18.41 -5.09
CA GLY A 11 -9.29 -17.50 -5.96
C GLY A 11 -9.11 -16.02 -5.60
N MET A 12 -8.83 -15.71 -4.33
CA MET A 12 -8.57 -14.33 -3.90
C MET A 12 -7.41 -13.66 -4.62
N SER A 13 -6.38 -14.41 -5.03
CA SER A 13 -5.23 -13.83 -5.76
C SER A 13 -5.65 -13.25 -7.12
N ALA A 14 -6.49 -13.98 -7.86
CA ALA A 14 -7.03 -13.54 -9.13
C ALA A 14 -8.01 -12.37 -8.95
N ALA A 15 -8.92 -12.48 -7.98
CA ALA A 15 -9.84 -11.40 -7.63
C ALA A 15 -9.08 -10.11 -7.24
N TRP A 16 -8.04 -10.21 -6.43
CA TRP A 16 -7.22 -9.07 -6.03
C TRP A 16 -6.49 -8.43 -7.22
N ALA A 17 -5.98 -9.25 -8.15
CA ALA A 17 -5.33 -8.74 -9.35
C ALA A 17 -6.27 -7.90 -10.23
N LEU A 18 -7.55 -8.27 -10.29
CA LEU A 18 -8.61 -7.53 -10.99
C LEU A 18 -9.07 -6.28 -10.23
N SER A 19 -9.11 -6.33 -8.89
CA SER A 19 -9.64 -5.24 -8.06
C SER A 19 -8.63 -4.13 -7.77
N ARG A 20 -7.34 -4.43 -7.65
CA ARG A 20 -6.32 -3.47 -7.20
C ARG A 20 -6.16 -2.22 -8.07
N SER A 21 -6.73 -2.19 -9.26
CA SER A 21 -6.72 -1.02 -10.16
C SER A 21 -8.11 -0.79 -10.78
N ASN A 22 -9.17 -1.18 -10.08
CA ASN A 22 -10.54 -1.04 -10.56
C ASN A 22 -11.45 -0.57 -9.43
N SER A 23 -11.83 0.71 -9.48
CA SER A 23 -12.66 1.34 -8.44
C SER A 23 -14.09 0.81 -8.42
N ASN A 24 -14.54 0.17 -9.52
CA ASN A 24 -15.88 -0.44 -9.61
C ASN A 24 -15.95 -1.85 -8.97
N MET A 25 -14.82 -2.42 -8.54
CA MET A 25 -14.81 -3.70 -7.82
C MET A 25 -15.16 -3.48 -6.35
N ASP A 26 -16.42 -3.70 -5.99
CA ASP A 26 -16.86 -3.74 -4.60
C ASP A 26 -16.60 -5.11 -3.94
N ALA A 27 -16.84 -5.19 -2.63
CA ALA A 27 -16.70 -6.41 -1.85
C ALA A 27 -17.52 -7.59 -2.38
N ILE A 28 -18.73 -7.33 -2.90
CA ILE A 28 -19.61 -8.38 -3.43
C ILE A 28 -19.00 -8.98 -4.69
N ARG A 29 -18.56 -8.12 -5.63
CA ARG A 29 -17.90 -8.55 -6.88
C ARG A 29 -16.57 -9.24 -6.60
N PHE A 30 -15.79 -8.72 -5.64
CA PHE A 30 -14.54 -9.33 -5.21
C PHE A 30 -14.76 -10.77 -4.74
N TRP A 31 -15.68 -10.98 -3.79
CA TRP A 31 -15.91 -12.30 -3.21
C TRP A 31 -16.58 -13.26 -4.17
N SER A 32 -17.51 -12.79 -5.00
CA SER A 32 -18.11 -13.62 -6.05
C SER A 32 -17.04 -14.11 -7.04
N THR A 33 -16.11 -13.23 -7.44
CA THR A 33 -14.97 -13.60 -8.29
C THR A 33 -14.04 -14.58 -7.58
N ALA A 34 -13.69 -14.32 -6.32
CA ALA A 34 -12.79 -15.20 -5.56
C ALA A 34 -13.37 -16.61 -5.38
N LEU A 35 -14.66 -16.72 -5.08
CA LEU A 35 -15.34 -18.01 -4.98
C LEU A 35 -15.44 -18.71 -6.34
N ALA A 36 -15.70 -17.96 -7.41
CA ALA A 36 -15.75 -18.48 -8.76
C ALA A 36 -14.42 -19.13 -9.19
N GLU A 37 -13.32 -18.41 -8.96
CA GLU A 37 -11.96 -18.89 -9.21
C GLU A 37 -11.56 -20.08 -8.31
N ALA A 38 -12.18 -20.19 -7.14
CA ALA A 38 -12.02 -21.36 -6.27
C ALA A 38 -12.84 -22.59 -6.71
N GLY A 39 -13.63 -22.49 -7.79
CA GLY A 39 -14.41 -23.59 -8.37
C GLY A 39 -15.90 -23.58 -8.00
N ARG A 40 -16.38 -22.52 -7.34
CA ARG A 40 -17.83 -22.31 -7.13
C ARG A 40 -18.46 -21.81 -8.43
N PRO A 41 -19.53 -22.42 -8.97
CA PRO A 41 -20.14 -21.94 -10.22
C PRO A 41 -21.04 -20.72 -9.93
N LEU A 42 -20.42 -19.57 -9.66
CA LEU A 42 -21.08 -18.27 -9.43
C LEU A 42 -20.68 -17.29 -10.53
N GLY A 43 -21.64 -16.55 -11.06
CA GLY A 43 -21.42 -15.29 -11.77
C GLY A 43 -21.09 -14.15 -10.80
N SER A 44 -20.59 -13.03 -11.34
CA SER A 44 -20.21 -11.84 -10.56
C SER A 44 -21.36 -11.17 -9.78
N ASP A 45 -22.60 -11.41 -10.21
CA ASP A 45 -23.81 -10.80 -9.66
C ASP A 45 -24.76 -11.85 -9.04
N ASP A 46 -24.32 -13.11 -8.95
CA ASP A 46 -25.10 -14.16 -8.30
C ASP A 46 -25.10 -13.93 -6.77
N PRO A 47 -26.24 -14.11 -6.08
CA PRO A 47 -26.30 -13.93 -4.64
C PRO A 47 -25.48 -15.02 -3.92
N LEU A 48 -24.71 -14.61 -2.92
CA LEU A 48 -24.01 -15.53 -2.03
C LEU A 48 -25.02 -16.35 -1.20
N THR A 49 -24.82 -17.66 -1.13
CA THR A 49 -25.58 -18.52 -0.22
C THR A 49 -25.12 -18.32 1.23
N PRO A 50 -25.87 -18.79 2.25
CA PRO A 50 -25.41 -18.75 3.64
C PRO A 50 -24.05 -19.45 3.87
N ASP A 51 -23.79 -20.55 3.16
CA ASP A 51 -22.50 -21.25 3.23
C ASP A 51 -21.38 -20.40 2.61
N ASP A 52 -21.65 -19.77 1.45
CA ASP A 52 -20.67 -18.86 0.81
C ASP A 52 -20.35 -17.67 1.73
N ALA A 53 -21.37 -17.08 2.37
CA ALA A 53 -21.21 -15.99 3.33
C ALA A 53 -20.38 -16.42 4.56
N ALA A 54 -20.60 -17.63 5.09
CA ALA A 54 -19.82 -18.16 6.20
C ALA A 54 -18.33 -18.36 5.83
N THR A 55 -18.05 -18.82 4.60
CA THR A 55 -16.69 -18.91 4.06
C THR A 55 -16.06 -17.54 3.90
N VAL A 56 -16.77 -16.58 3.31
CA VAL A 56 -16.32 -15.18 3.18
C VAL A 56 -15.97 -14.58 4.54
N ASP A 57 -16.86 -14.71 5.52
CA ASP A 57 -16.63 -14.22 6.88
C ASP A 57 -15.39 -14.86 7.54
N ALA A 58 -15.14 -16.15 7.30
CA ALA A 58 -13.95 -16.83 7.80
C ALA A 58 -12.66 -16.29 7.14
N CYS A 59 -12.68 -16.04 5.84
CA CYS A 59 -11.56 -15.43 5.12
C CYS A 59 -11.33 -13.98 5.58
N GLU A 60 -12.37 -13.16 5.67
CA GLU A 60 -12.30 -11.77 6.16
C GLU A 60 -11.67 -11.69 7.55
N ARG A 61 -12.09 -12.53 8.50
CA ARG A 61 -11.47 -12.59 9.84
C ARG A 61 -9.99 -12.92 9.78
N HIS A 62 -9.61 -13.92 8.98
CA HIS A 62 -8.21 -14.31 8.83
C HIS A 62 -7.37 -13.18 8.20
N ILE A 63 -7.90 -12.50 7.18
CA ILE A 63 -7.23 -11.38 6.52
C ILE A 63 -7.04 -10.23 7.51
N ALA A 64 -8.09 -9.86 8.26
CA ALA A 64 -8.02 -8.82 9.27
C ALA A 64 -6.95 -9.10 10.36
N GLU A 65 -6.73 -10.38 10.72
CA GLU A 65 -5.62 -10.77 11.60
C GLU A 65 -4.26 -10.55 10.96
N THR A 66 -4.10 -10.88 9.67
CA THR A 66 -2.83 -10.70 8.94
C THR A 66 -2.50 -9.23 8.63
N LEU A 67 -3.51 -8.37 8.47
CA LEU A 67 -3.32 -6.95 8.15
C LEU A 67 -2.86 -6.12 9.36
N ARG A 68 -2.94 -6.67 10.57
CA ARG A 68 -2.54 -6.00 11.84
C ARG A 68 -1.04 -6.14 12.16
N VAL A 69 -0.21 -6.45 11.16
CA VAL A 69 1.24 -6.50 11.32
C VAL A 69 1.82 -5.11 11.06
N SER A 70 2.53 -4.57 12.04
CA SER A 70 3.31 -3.34 11.88
C SER A 70 4.78 -3.58 12.18
N TYR A 71 5.65 -2.86 11.46
CA TYR A 71 7.09 -2.93 11.64
C TYR A 71 7.56 -1.70 12.41
N GLU A 72 7.82 -1.88 13.70
CA GLU A 72 8.09 -0.78 14.63
C GLU A 72 9.28 0.09 14.18
N ASP A 73 10.38 -0.51 13.74
CA ASP A 73 11.57 0.21 13.27
C ASP A 73 11.28 1.08 12.02
N THR A 74 10.50 0.54 11.09
CA THR A 74 10.05 1.26 9.88
C THR A 74 9.16 2.45 10.26
N LEU A 75 8.16 2.22 11.12
CA LEU A 75 7.25 3.27 11.57
C LEU A 75 7.98 4.34 12.39
N ALA A 76 8.88 3.95 13.29
CA ALA A 76 9.68 4.88 14.08
C ALA A 76 10.58 5.75 13.19
N THR A 77 11.18 5.16 12.14
CA THR A 77 11.98 5.89 11.16
C THR A 77 11.15 6.91 10.40
N ALA A 78 9.99 6.52 9.88
CA ALA A 78 9.11 7.42 9.14
C ALA A 78 8.55 8.55 10.03
N LYS A 79 8.14 8.23 11.27
CA LYS A 79 7.71 9.22 12.26
C LYS A 79 8.82 10.22 12.58
N ARG A 80 10.06 9.75 12.77
CA ARG A 80 11.22 10.62 13.03
C ARG A 80 11.45 11.59 11.88
N LEU A 81 11.45 11.11 10.64
CA LEU A 81 11.59 11.98 9.46
C LEU A 81 10.49 13.05 9.39
N LYS A 82 9.24 12.65 9.64
CA LYS A 82 8.13 13.62 9.74
C LYS A 82 8.37 14.68 10.81
N THR A 83 8.86 14.31 11.99
CA THR A 83 9.20 15.28 13.05
C THR A 83 10.37 16.19 12.70
N GLN A 84 11.23 15.78 11.76
CA GLN A 84 12.33 16.58 11.21
C GLN A 84 11.89 17.50 10.05
N GLY A 85 10.58 17.55 9.75
CA GLY A 85 10.03 18.41 8.69
C GLY A 85 9.96 17.75 7.31
N VAL A 86 10.31 16.46 7.19
CA VAL A 86 10.16 15.73 5.92
C VAL A 86 8.67 15.46 5.66
N THR A 87 8.20 15.79 4.46
CA THR A 87 6.86 15.42 4.02
C THR A 87 6.80 13.92 3.71
N VAL A 88 5.89 13.20 4.38
CA VAL A 88 5.71 11.75 4.25
C VAL A 88 4.38 11.48 3.56
N GLY A 89 4.38 10.54 2.61
CA GLY A 89 3.18 10.08 1.91
C GLY A 89 3.19 8.57 1.71
N ILE A 90 2.06 8.03 1.23
CA ILE A 90 1.81 6.60 1.08
C ILE A 90 1.37 6.33 -0.36
N ILE A 91 2.06 5.42 -1.06
CA ILE A 91 1.61 4.88 -2.35
C ILE A 91 1.47 3.37 -2.19
N SER A 92 0.24 2.85 -2.22
CA SER A 92 -0.04 1.44 -1.92
C SER A 92 -0.81 0.76 -3.04
N ASN A 93 -0.32 -0.40 -3.47
CA ASN A 93 -1.13 -1.32 -4.27
C ASN A 93 -2.08 -2.04 -3.31
N HIS A 94 -3.33 -1.60 -3.23
CA HIS A 94 -4.29 -2.16 -2.29
C HIS A 94 -5.72 -2.01 -2.79
N ILE A 95 -6.62 -2.75 -2.15
CA ILE A 95 -8.07 -2.61 -2.30
C ILE A 95 -8.68 -1.93 -1.06
N THR A 96 -9.71 -1.13 -1.29
CA THR A 96 -10.54 -0.38 -0.35
C THR A 96 -11.97 -0.90 -0.30
N SER A 97 -12.35 -1.82 -1.20
CA SER A 97 -13.56 -2.64 -1.11
C SER A 97 -13.24 -4.09 -1.51
N PRO A 98 -13.22 -5.05 -0.55
CA PRO A 98 -13.43 -4.89 0.90
C PRO A 98 -12.47 -3.89 1.59
N PRO A 99 -12.80 -3.35 2.79
CA PRO A 99 -12.11 -2.20 3.41
C PRO A 99 -10.74 -2.52 4.03
N TRP A 100 -9.98 -3.43 3.41
CA TRP A 100 -8.73 -3.93 3.93
C TRP A 100 -7.63 -2.88 4.03
N PHE A 101 -7.57 -1.92 3.08
CA PHE A 101 -6.61 -0.84 3.19
C PHE A 101 -6.87 -0.01 4.45
N GLN A 102 -8.14 0.29 4.74
CA GLN A 102 -8.56 1.08 5.89
C GLN A 102 -8.23 0.36 7.20
N GLU A 103 -8.44 -0.96 7.28
CA GLU A 103 -8.03 -1.76 8.43
C GLU A 103 -6.51 -1.76 8.64
N CYS A 104 -5.74 -1.98 7.57
CA CYS A 104 -4.28 -1.92 7.61
C CYS A 104 -3.80 -0.53 8.06
N ALA A 105 -4.33 0.52 7.42
CA ALA A 105 -3.97 1.91 7.68
C ALA A 105 -4.29 2.33 9.11
N ALA A 106 -5.44 1.94 9.66
CA ALA A 106 -5.79 2.17 11.05
C ALA A 106 -4.86 1.43 12.01
N SER A 107 -4.53 0.17 11.73
CA SER A 107 -3.68 -0.64 12.62
C SER A 107 -2.22 -0.14 12.68
N ALA A 108 -1.71 0.39 11.56
CA ALA A 108 -0.33 0.89 11.46
C ALA A 108 -0.23 2.42 11.66
N GLY A 109 -1.35 3.12 11.85
CA GLY A 109 -1.40 4.58 11.99
C GLY A 109 -0.91 5.33 10.74
N LEU A 110 -1.25 4.81 9.54
CA LEU A 110 -0.75 5.35 8.28
C LEU A 110 -1.36 6.72 7.94
N TYR A 111 -2.61 6.97 8.32
CA TYR A 111 -3.25 8.26 8.11
C TYR A 111 -2.62 9.36 8.97
N GLU A 112 -2.22 9.03 10.20
CA GLU A 112 -1.48 9.93 11.09
C GLU A 112 -0.02 10.08 10.65
N LEU A 113 0.55 9.06 10.00
CA LEU A 113 1.90 9.11 9.45
C LEU A 113 1.96 10.03 8.22
N ALA A 114 1.00 9.96 7.30
CA ALA A 114 0.95 10.84 6.14
C ALA A 114 0.91 12.32 6.57
N SER A 115 1.68 13.18 5.90
CA SER A 115 1.73 14.62 6.19
C SER A 115 0.45 15.35 5.76
N ASP A 116 -0.29 14.76 4.81
CA ASP A 116 -1.57 15.24 4.32
C ASP A 116 -2.40 14.03 3.84
N PRO A 117 -3.72 13.97 4.10
CA PRO A 117 -4.57 12.88 3.61
C PRO A 117 -4.54 12.69 2.08
N SER A 118 -4.35 13.76 1.31
CA SER A 118 -4.22 13.68 -0.16
C SER A 118 -2.98 12.90 -0.61
N LEU A 119 -1.94 12.82 0.23
CA LEU A 119 -0.72 12.05 -0.03
C LEU A 119 -0.87 10.56 0.29
N VAL A 120 -2.08 10.09 0.57
CA VAL A 120 -2.40 8.66 0.59
C VAL A 120 -3.00 8.30 -0.77
N VAL A 121 -2.23 7.56 -1.57
CA VAL A 121 -2.61 7.10 -2.91
C VAL A 121 -2.77 5.58 -2.88
N VAL A 122 -4.02 5.12 -3.03
CA VAL A 122 -4.36 3.70 -3.06
C VAL A 122 -4.75 3.31 -4.48
N SER A 123 -4.11 2.26 -5.00
CA SER A 123 -4.22 1.90 -6.43
C SER A 123 -5.64 1.59 -6.90
N GLN A 124 -6.51 1.04 -6.04
CA GLN A 124 -7.90 0.78 -6.41
C GLN A 124 -8.67 2.09 -6.65
N GLU A 125 -8.45 3.10 -5.82
CA GLU A 125 -9.15 4.38 -5.88
C GLU A 125 -8.74 5.19 -7.12
N VAL A 126 -7.47 5.11 -7.50
CA VAL A 126 -6.92 5.84 -8.66
C VAL A 126 -6.84 5.00 -9.93
N GLU A 127 -7.33 3.76 -9.89
CA GLU A 127 -7.42 2.83 -11.03
C GLU A 127 -6.08 2.55 -11.74
N VAL A 128 -4.98 2.69 -11.01
CA VAL A 128 -3.64 2.40 -11.50
C VAL A 128 -2.77 1.89 -10.36
N ALA A 129 -1.99 0.85 -10.63
CA ALA A 129 -1.10 0.22 -9.65
C ALA A 129 0.36 0.33 -10.06
N LYS A 130 1.25 0.41 -9.07
CA LYS A 130 2.68 0.22 -9.25
C LYS A 130 2.94 -1.12 -9.97
N PRO A 131 3.89 -1.19 -10.93
CA PRO A 131 4.90 -0.18 -11.26
C PRO A 131 4.51 0.80 -12.40
N ASP A 132 3.24 0.96 -12.72
CA ASP A 132 2.82 1.94 -13.75
C ASP A 132 3.17 3.37 -13.30
N ALA A 133 3.88 4.13 -14.15
CA ALA A 133 4.37 5.48 -13.87
C ALA A 133 3.26 6.44 -13.39
N ARG A 134 2.03 6.27 -13.89
CA ARG A 134 0.93 7.19 -13.60
C ARG A 134 0.58 7.27 -12.12
N ILE A 135 0.77 6.22 -11.32
CA ILE A 135 0.49 6.28 -9.87
C ILE A 135 1.46 7.21 -9.13
N TYR A 136 2.72 7.25 -9.59
CA TYR A 136 3.74 8.12 -9.02
C TYR A 136 3.52 9.57 -9.46
N GLU A 137 3.11 9.78 -10.72
CA GLU A 137 2.72 11.10 -11.24
C GLU A 137 1.52 11.67 -10.46
N ILE A 138 0.48 10.86 -10.21
CA ILE A 138 -0.66 11.25 -9.37
C ILE A 138 -0.19 11.66 -7.97
N PHE A 139 0.72 10.91 -7.35
CA PHE A 139 1.29 11.28 -6.06
C PHE A 139 2.04 12.61 -6.14
N PHE A 140 2.89 12.79 -7.15
CA PHE A 140 3.70 13.99 -7.32
C PHE A 140 2.84 15.24 -7.54
N ASP A 141 1.79 15.16 -8.36
CA ASP A 141 0.87 16.27 -8.58
C ASP A 141 0.21 16.72 -7.26
N ARG A 142 -0.19 15.76 -6.41
CA ARG A 142 -0.72 16.07 -5.07
C ARG A 142 0.33 16.66 -4.14
N LEU A 143 1.56 16.13 -4.17
CA LEU A 143 2.68 16.65 -3.40
C LEU A 143 2.98 18.11 -3.72
N ARG A 144 2.96 18.50 -4.99
CA ARG A 144 3.27 19.87 -5.41
C ARG A 144 2.28 20.92 -4.92
N HIS A 145 1.06 20.54 -4.55
CA HIS A 145 0.15 21.48 -3.89
C HIS A 145 0.63 21.88 -2.48
N ARG A 146 1.41 21.00 -1.84
CA ARG A 146 2.00 21.23 -0.52
C ARG A 146 3.43 21.75 -0.59
N GLU A 147 4.23 21.16 -1.48
CA GLU A 147 5.65 21.44 -1.67
C GLU A 147 5.88 21.94 -3.12
N PRO A 148 5.50 23.19 -3.45
CA PRO A 148 5.46 23.66 -4.83
C PRO A 148 6.82 23.68 -5.55
N ASP A 149 7.89 23.81 -4.77
CA ASP A 149 9.27 23.93 -5.27
C ASP A 149 10.04 22.59 -5.24
N VAL A 150 9.40 21.50 -4.79
CA VAL A 150 10.05 20.18 -4.66
C VAL A 150 10.50 19.66 -6.02
N GLN A 151 11.75 19.21 -6.08
CA GLN A 151 12.35 18.61 -7.26
C GLN A 151 12.20 17.09 -7.22
N LEU A 152 12.09 16.46 -8.39
CA LEU A 152 11.97 14.99 -8.51
C LEU A 152 13.11 14.26 -7.76
N ALA A 153 14.33 14.79 -7.82
CA ALA A 153 15.50 14.23 -7.16
C ALA A 153 15.47 14.31 -5.62
N GLU A 154 14.57 15.11 -5.03
CA GLU A 154 14.38 15.22 -3.58
C GLU A 154 13.41 14.16 -3.03
N LEU A 155 12.70 13.44 -3.90
CA LEU A 155 11.80 12.37 -3.50
C LEU A 155 12.57 11.07 -3.30
N VAL A 156 12.31 10.36 -2.20
CA VAL A 156 12.80 9.00 -1.96
C VAL A 156 11.61 8.05 -1.89
N PHE A 157 11.54 7.09 -2.80
CA PHE A 157 10.54 6.02 -2.76
C PHE A 157 11.09 4.77 -2.08
N VAL A 158 10.33 4.20 -1.15
CA VAL A 158 10.69 2.99 -0.40
C VAL A 158 9.63 1.93 -0.66
N ASP A 159 10.02 0.76 -1.16
CA ASP A 159 9.12 -0.35 -1.49
C ASP A 159 9.86 -1.69 -1.38
N ASP A 160 9.16 -2.78 -1.12
CA ASP A 160 9.74 -4.12 -1.01
C ASP A 160 10.04 -4.77 -2.37
N LYS A 161 9.53 -4.18 -3.47
CA LYS A 161 9.67 -4.72 -4.82
C LYS A 161 10.54 -3.83 -5.69
N GLU A 162 11.68 -4.38 -6.11
CA GLU A 162 12.65 -3.72 -7.00
C GLU A 162 11.99 -3.05 -8.22
N LYS A 163 11.05 -3.73 -8.89
CA LYS A 163 10.35 -3.18 -10.05
C LYS A 163 9.58 -1.88 -9.78
N ASN A 164 9.05 -1.71 -8.56
CA ASN A 164 8.35 -0.50 -8.16
C ASN A 164 9.35 0.63 -7.87
N VAL A 165 10.51 0.29 -7.31
CA VAL A 165 11.60 1.23 -7.04
C VAL A 165 12.21 1.75 -8.35
N VAL A 166 12.50 0.86 -9.29
CA VAL A 166 13.01 1.20 -10.62
C VAL A 166 12.04 2.10 -11.39
N ALA A 167 10.72 1.88 -11.27
CA ALA A 167 9.72 2.74 -11.89
C ALA A 167 9.74 4.17 -11.32
N ALA A 168 9.89 4.33 -10.01
CA ALA A 168 10.06 5.65 -9.40
C ALA A 168 11.38 6.32 -9.84
N GLN A 169 12.47 5.56 -9.90
CA GLN A 169 13.77 6.04 -10.36
C GLN A 169 13.76 6.50 -11.82
N ALA A 170 13.00 5.83 -12.68
CA ALA A 170 12.83 6.24 -14.08
C ALA A 170 12.15 7.61 -14.21
N LEU A 171 11.41 8.06 -13.19
CA LEU A 171 10.83 9.40 -13.08
C LEU A 171 11.76 10.43 -12.42
N GLY A 172 13.00 10.04 -12.10
CA GLY A 172 13.99 10.90 -11.46
C GLY A 172 13.93 10.94 -9.94
N TRP A 173 13.12 10.10 -9.30
CA TRP A 173 13.13 9.96 -7.84
C TRP A 173 14.33 9.12 -7.40
N GLN A 174 14.72 9.24 -6.14
CA GLN A 174 15.60 8.28 -5.50
C GLN A 174 14.78 7.07 -5.02
N GLY A 175 15.44 5.94 -4.77
CA GLY A 175 14.75 4.69 -4.50
C GLY A 175 15.51 3.77 -3.54
N ILE A 176 14.79 3.14 -2.62
CA ILE A 176 15.30 2.10 -1.71
C ILE A 176 14.41 0.86 -1.82
N CYS A 177 14.97 -0.26 -2.27
CA CYS A 177 14.32 -1.56 -2.14
C CYS A 177 14.51 -2.08 -0.71
N TYR A 178 13.43 -2.12 0.06
CA TYR A 178 13.46 -2.42 1.50
C TYR A 178 12.32 -3.36 1.88
N ASN A 179 12.68 -4.52 2.44
CA ASN A 179 11.73 -5.48 2.97
C ASN A 179 11.80 -5.51 4.51
N ALA A 180 10.79 -4.96 5.16
CA ALA A 180 10.71 -4.88 6.61
C ALA A 180 10.65 -6.24 7.32
N THR A 181 10.28 -7.33 6.63
CA THR A 181 10.25 -8.68 7.20
C THR A 181 11.65 -9.29 7.40
N THR A 182 12.63 -8.84 6.62
CA THR A 182 13.97 -9.42 6.60
C THR A 182 15.07 -8.43 6.96
N ALA A 183 14.78 -7.13 6.96
CA ALA A 183 15.75 -6.09 7.20
C ALA A 183 16.26 -6.09 8.66
N ALA A 184 17.53 -5.72 8.83
CA ALA A 184 18.08 -5.49 10.16
C ALA A 184 17.57 -4.16 10.75
N THR A 185 17.51 -4.07 12.08
CA THR A 185 17.15 -2.83 12.78
C THR A 185 18.03 -1.65 12.31
N GLY A 186 17.37 -0.53 11.99
CA GLY A 186 18.00 0.70 11.52
C GLY A 186 18.51 0.65 10.08
N GLU A 187 18.27 -0.42 9.32
CA GLU A 187 18.69 -0.52 7.92
C GLU A 187 18.04 0.55 7.06
N LEU A 188 16.72 0.74 7.20
CA LEU A 188 16.01 1.80 6.49
C LEU A 188 16.57 3.19 6.85
N ALA A 189 16.82 3.44 8.14
CA ALA A 189 17.37 4.71 8.59
C ALA A 189 18.76 4.99 7.99
N ARG A 190 19.63 3.97 7.88
CA ARG A 190 20.94 4.10 7.22
C ARG A 190 20.80 4.37 5.73
N GLY A 191 19.89 3.66 5.05
CA GLY A 191 19.60 3.87 3.63
C GLY A 191 19.13 5.29 3.35
N LEU A 192 18.17 5.79 4.14
CA LEU A 192 17.67 7.16 4.02
C LEU A 192 18.76 8.21 4.32
N ALA A 193 19.57 7.99 5.35
CA ALA A 193 20.69 8.89 5.65
C ALA A 193 21.73 8.97 4.53
N ALA A 194 22.02 7.84 3.85
CA ALA A 194 22.92 7.81 2.71
C ALA A 194 22.41 8.62 1.50
N LEU A 195 21.09 8.81 1.41
CA LEU A 195 20.42 9.65 0.40
C LEU A 195 20.24 11.11 0.87
N GLY A 196 20.79 11.48 2.02
CA GLY A 196 20.69 12.83 2.59
C GLY A 196 19.41 13.10 3.38
N MET A 197 18.52 12.10 3.57
CA MET A 197 17.28 12.27 4.31
C MET A 197 17.52 12.22 5.82
N GLY A 198 17.02 13.24 6.54
CA GLY A 198 17.06 13.28 8.01
C GLY A 198 18.42 13.65 8.63
N ALA A 199 19.40 14.06 7.82
CA ALA A 199 20.53 14.84 8.30
C ALA A 199 20.02 16.24 8.66
N VAL A 200 20.09 16.61 9.94
CA VAL A 200 19.81 17.98 10.37
C VAL A 200 20.76 18.88 9.57
N ALA A 201 20.21 19.84 8.82
CA ALA A 201 21.00 20.88 8.19
C ALA A 201 21.96 21.43 9.25
N GLY A 202 23.25 21.15 9.07
CA GLY A 202 24.27 21.53 10.02
C GLY A 202 24.16 23.02 10.27
N THR A 203 24.16 23.38 11.55
CA THR A 203 24.52 24.70 12.06
C THR A 203 25.75 25.18 11.28
N THR A 204 25.57 26.04 10.28
CA THR A 204 26.66 26.84 9.75
C THR A 204 26.96 27.87 10.83
N ALA A 205 27.90 27.52 11.69
CA ALA A 205 28.65 28.50 12.43
C ALA A 205 29.61 29.16 11.45
N GLU A 206 29.28 30.38 11.03
CA GLU A 206 30.25 31.41 10.69
C GLU A 206 29.73 32.76 11.20
#